data_AF-A0A9W7AXE6-F1
#
_entry.id   AF-A0A9W7AXE6-F1
#
_cell.length_a   1.000
_cell.length_b   1.000
_cell.length_c   1.000
_cell.angle_alpha   90.00
_cell.angle_beta   90.00
_cell.angle_gamma   90.00
#
_symmetry.space_group_name_H-M   'P 1'
#
loop_
_entity.id
_entity.type
_entity.pdbx_description
1 polymer ?
#
loop_
_entity_poly.entity_id
_entity_poly.type
_entity_poly.pdbx_seq_one_letter_code
_entity_poly.pdbx_strand_id
1 'polypeptide(L)'
;MRAMTGHAVNQYLHLSHNLTTPLATISPYGYNYKQGAFPIERISSLALMQTKIRTPLAIEKWSPIELSLFETSMSLYGKQFNLVSKAVKTKSVREVIELYYLWKKSDHYKSWKRGFECLIDAEDDVIAEESNNNT
;
A
#
# COMPACT_ATOMS: atom_id res chain seq x y z
N MET A 1 12.90 -13.46 -19.39
CA MET A 1 12.48 -13.36 -17.98
C MET A 1 13.53 -12.57 -17.22
N ARG A 2 13.18 -11.46 -16.56
CA ARG A 2 14.14 -10.66 -15.78
C ARG A 2 14.28 -11.32 -14.41
N ALA A 3 15.45 -11.88 -14.09
CA ALA A 3 15.69 -12.43 -12.76
C ALA A 3 15.61 -11.28 -11.74
N MET A 4 14.74 -11.41 -10.73
CA MET A 4 14.74 -10.47 -9.61
C MET A 4 16.09 -10.62 -8.89
N THR A 5 16.79 -9.52 -8.68
CA THR A 5 18.03 -9.52 -7.90
C THR A 5 17.73 -9.97 -6.47
N GLY A 6 18.64 -10.71 -5.83
CA GLY A 6 18.42 -11.21 -4.46
C GLY A 6 18.08 -10.10 -3.45
N HIS A 7 18.57 -8.88 -3.70
CA HIS A 7 18.23 -7.71 -2.91
C HIS A 7 16.74 -7.34 -2.99
N ALA A 8 16.15 -7.34 -4.20
CA ALA A 8 14.73 -7.03 -4.39
C ALA A 8 13.83 -8.07 -3.70
N VAL A 9 14.23 -9.35 -3.75
CA VAL A 9 13.53 -10.43 -3.06
C VAL A 9 13.55 -10.19 -1.54
N ASN A 10 14.71 -9.83 -0.97
CA ASN A 10 14.83 -9.54 0.46
C ASN A 10 13.98 -8.35 0.90
N GLN A 11 13.96 -7.27 0.11
CA GLN A 11 13.12 -6.10 0.40
C GLN A 11 11.62 -6.47 0.42
N TYR A 12 11.20 -7.28 -0.54
CA TYR A 12 9.82 -7.75 -0.62
C TYR A 12 9.44 -8.61 0.61
N LEU A 13 10.29 -9.55 0.98
CA LEU A 13 10.08 -10.41 2.15
C LEU A 13 10.04 -9.59 3.46
N HIS A 14 10.96 -8.63 3.63
CA HIS A 14 10.95 -7.74 4.80
C HIS A 14 9.67 -6.91 4.88
N LEU A 15 9.21 -6.34 3.76
CA LEU A 15 7.98 -5.57 3.73
C LEU A 15 6.78 -6.44 4.13
N SER A 16 6.63 -7.60 3.50
CA SER A 16 5.56 -8.55 3.82
C SER A 16 5.58 -8.96 5.29
N HIS A 17 6.77 -9.21 5.84
CA HIS A 17 6.95 -9.59 7.23
C HIS A 17 6.53 -8.46 8.19
N ASN A 18 7.03 -7.24 7.96
CA ASN A 18 6.69 -6.08 8.79
C ASN A 18 5.19 -5.75 8.77
N LEU A 19 4.52 -5.97 7.63
CA LEU A 19 3.07 -5.79 7.50
C LEU A 19 2.26 -6.86 8.23
N THR A 20 2.78 -8.10 8.28
CA THR A 20 2.00 -9.24 8.78
C THR A 20 2.27 -9.55 10.24
N THR A 21 3.51 -9.40 10.71
CA THR A 21 3.90 -9.70 12.08
C THR A 21 4.51 -8.45 12.71
N PRO A 22 3.70 -7.58 13.33
CA PRO A 22 4.25 -6.44 14.04
C PRO A 22 5.02 -6.95 15.27
N LEU A 23 6.36 -6.82 15.24
CA LEU A 23 7.28 -6.99 16.38
C LEU A 23 7.27 -8.35 17.12
N ALA A 24 6.84 -9.44 16.49
CA ALA A 24 7.16 -10.76 17.03
C ALA A 24 8.65 -11.03 16.76
N THR A 25 9.50 -11.02 17.78
CA THR A 25 10.80 -11.68 17.69
C THR A 25 10.50 -13.17 17.48
N ILE A 26 10.42 -13.58 16.22
CA ILE A 26 10.18 -14.96 15.81
C ILE A 26 11.14 -15.82 16.63
N SER A 27 10.61 -16.83 17.32
CA SER A 27 11.45 -17.76 18.06
C SER A 27 12.50 -18.34 17.09
N PRO A 28 13.79 -18.37 17.47
CA PRO A 28 14.80 -19.08 16.68
C PRO A 28 14.30 -20.48 16.35
N TYR A 29 14.47 -20.91 15.10
CA TYR A 29 14.12 -22.27 14.74
C TYR A 29 15.00 -23.24 15.54
N GLY A 30 14.37 -24.16 16.25
CA GLY A 30 15.05 -25.19 17.03
C GLY A 30 15.05 -24.94 18.53
N TYR A 31 15.48 -25.97 19.24
CA TYR A 31 15.50 -26.01 20.70
C TYR A 31 16.94 -25.83 21.19
N ASN A 32 17.21 -24.73 21.91
CA ASN A 32 18.49 -24.53 22.58
C ASN A 32 18.36 -24.79 24.09
N TYR A 33 18.51 -26.06 24.47
CA TYR A 33 18.47 -26.48 25.88
C TYR A 33 19.52 -25.79 26.75
N LYS A 34 20.68 -25.41 26.17
CA LYS A 34 21.78 -24.75 26.90
C LYS A 34 21.43 -23.31 27.31
N GLN A 35 20.53 -22.66 26.59
CA GLN A 35 20.11 -21.28 26.86
C GLN A 35 18.75 -21.21 27.59
N GLY A 36 18.12 -22.35 27.91
CA GLY A 36 16.79 -22.37 28.51
C GLY A 36 15.69 -21.80 27.61
N ALA A 37 15.96 -21.61 26.30
CA ALA A 37 14.99 -21.09 25.35
C ALA A 37 14.00 -22.19 24.96
N PHE A 38 12.97 -22.38 25.77
CA PHE A 38 11.88 -23.29 25.47
C PHE A 38 10.93 -22.65 24.43
N PRO A 39 10.46 -23.40 23.42
CA PRO A 39 9.55 -22.86 22.40
C PRO A 39 8.23 -22.31 22.94
N ILE A 40 7.91 -22.59 24.21
CA ILE A 40 6.64 -22.31 24.87
C ILE A 40 6.52 -20.82 25.27
N GLU A 41 7.64 -20.12 25.44
CA GLU A 41 7.64 -18.72 25.93
C GLU A 41 7.15 -17.71 24.88
N ARG A 42 7.13 -18.09 23.60
CA ARG A 42 6.81 -17.16 22.50
C ARG A 42 5.89 -17.82 21.48
N ILE A 43 4.85 -17.08 21.08
CA ILE A 43 3.92 -17.50 20.04
C ILE A 43 4.68 -17.60 18.71
N SER A 44 4.61 -18.77 18.07
CA SER A 44 5.19 -18.98 16.73
C SER A 44 4.54 -18.04 15.71
N SER A 45 5.33 -17.54 14.75
CA SER A 45 4.83 -16.71 13.64
C SER A 45 3.73 -17.43 12.85
N LEU A 46 3.89 -18.75 12.65
CA LEU A 46 2.87 -19.58 12.00
C LEU A 46 1.58 -19.61 12.81
N ALA A 47 1.67 -19.75 14.14
CA ALA A 47 0.50 -19.74 15.01
C ALA A 47 -0.23 -18.39 14.92
N LEU A 48 0.50 -17.27 14.93
CA LEU A 48 -0.09 -15.94 14.79
C LEU A 48 -0.85 -15.78 13.45
N MET A 49 -0.28 -16.26 12.33
CA MET A 49 -0.94 -16.20 11.02
C MET A 49 -2.18 -17.08 10.92
N GLN A 50 -2.19 -18.23 11.61
CA GLN A 50 -3.30 -19.19 11.55
C GLN A 50 -4.43 -18.89 12.55
N THR A 51 -4.19 -18.03 13.54
CA THR A 51 -5.21 -17.69 14.53
C THR A 51 -6.35 -16.87 13.93
N LYS A 52 -7.59 -17.22 14.31
CA LYS A 52 -8.81 -16.45 13.95
C LYS A 52 -8.91 -15.08 14.63
N ILE A 53 -7.98 -14.76 15.55
CA ILE A 53 -7.94 -13.50 16.30
C ILE A 53 -7.38 -12.37 15.44
N ARG A 54 -6.54 -12.68 14.44
CA ARG A 54 -6.05 -11.70 13.47
C ARG A 54 -7.22 -11.20 12.62
N THR A 55 -7.53 -9.91 12.71
CA THR A 55 -8.36 -9.22 11.73
C THR A 55 -7.47 -8.79 10.55
N PRO A 56 -7.62 -9.37 9.34
CA PRO A 56 -6.79 -8.98 8.21
C PRO A 56 -7.12 -7.54 7.82
N LEU A 57 -6.09 -6.71 7.68
CA LEU A 57 -6.25 -5.35 7.20
C LEU A 57 -6.77 -5.39 5.74
N ALA A 58 -7.61 -4.44 5.34
CA ALA A 58 -8.11 -4.41 3.97
C ALA A 58 -6.98 -4.34 2.93
N ILE A 59 -5.86 -3.72 3.28
CA ILE A 59 -4.65 -3.63 2.43
C ILE A 59 -3.97 -4.99 2.19
N GLU A 60 -4.14 -5.98 3.06
CA GLU A 60 -3.57 -7.33 2.90
C GLU A 60 -4.20 -8.09 1.72
N LYS A 61 -5.41 -7.70 1.30
CA LYS A 61 -6.12 -8.29 0.16
C LYS A 61 -5.60 -7.78 -1.19
N TRP A 62 -4.72 -6.78 -1.18
CA TRP A 62 -4.22 -6.11 -2.37
C TRP A 62 -2.80 -6.55 -2.68
N SER A 63 -2.59 -6.97 -3.92
CA SER A 63 -1.25 -7.21 -4.44
C SER A 63 -0.55 -5.88 -4.76
N PRO A 64 0.80 -5.86 -4.76
CA PRO A 64 1.55 -4.65 -5.11
C PRO A 64 1.19 -4.08 -6.47
N ILE A 65 0.94 -4.95 -7.46
CA ILE A 65 0.56 -4.54 -8.82
C ILE A 65 -0.81 -3.86 -8.81
N GLU A 66 -1.78 -4.39 -8.07
CA GLU A 66 -3.10 -3.78 -7.93
C GLU A 66 -3.03 -2.42 -7.23
N LEU A 67 -2.14 -2.26 -6.24
CA LEU A 67 -1.91 -0.97 -5.57
C LEU A 67 -1.32 0.06 -6.55
N SER A 68 -0.33 -0.32 -7.36
CA SER A 68 0.23 0.56 -8.39
C SER A 68 -0.81 0.94 -9.46
N LEU A 69 -1.66 0.00 -9.87
CA LEU A 69 -2.78 0.28 -10.79
C LEU A 69 -3.77 1.25 -10.16
N PHE A 70 -4.10 1.07 -8.88
CA PHE A 70 -4.97 1.98 -8.14
C PHE A 70 -4.38 3.40 -8.10
N GLU A 71 -3.12 3.56 -7.69
CA GLU A 71 -2.48 4.89 -7.61
C GLU A 71 -2.43 5.60 -8.96
N THR A 72 -2.03 4.88 -10.02
CA THR A 72 -1.98 5.44 -11.38
C THR A 72 -3.38 5.83 -11.87
N SER A 73 -4.39 5.00 -11.57
CA SER A 73 -5.78 5.27 -11.93
C SER A 73 -6.37 6.45 -11.16
N MET A 74 -5.98 6.64 -9.89
CA MET A 74 -6.36 7.80 -9.08
C MET A 74 -5.77 9.10 -9.64
N SER A 75 -4.54 9.06 -10.17
CA SER A 75 -3.93 10.21 -10.84
C SER A 75 -4.61 10.55 -12.17
N LEU A 76 -5.10 9.55 -12.91
CA LEU A 76 -5.73 9.77 -14.23
C LEU A 76 -7.22 10.13 -14.14
N TYR A 77 -7.99 9.39 -13.35
CA TYR A 77 -9.46 9.51 -13.30
C TYR A 77 -9.99 10.21 -12.04
N GLY A 78 -9.12 10.49 -11.06
CA GLY A 78 -9.51 11.06 -9.78
C GLY A 78 -10.46 10.17 -8.99
N LYS A 79 -11.53 10.76 -8.45
CA LYS A 79 -12.51 10.08 -7.57
C LYS A 79 -13.58 9.28 -8.34
N GLN A 80 -13.38 9.02 -9.63
CA GLN A 80 -14.30 8.21 -10.43
C GLN A 80 -14.07 6.72 -10.17
N PHE A 81 -14.54 6.23 -9.02
CA PHE A 81 -14.26 4.87 -8.53
C PHE A 81 -14.71 3.74 -9.47
N ASN A 82 -15.73 3.99 -10.30
CA ASN A 82 -16.17 3.04 -11.33
C ASN A 82 -15.09 2.80 -12.39
N LEU A 83 -14.37 3.84 -12.80
CA LEU A 83 -13.29 3.74 -13.77
C LEU A 83 -12.03 3.12 -13.14
N VAL A 84 -11.75 3.49 -11.89
CA VAL A 84 -10.64 2.91 -11.12
C VAL A 84 -10.83 1.40 -10.92
N SER A 85 -12.03 0.95 -10.56
CA SER A 85 -12.33 -0.49 -10.45
C SER A 85 -12.19 -1.20 -11.80
N LYS A 86 -12.61 -0.58 -12.91
CA LYS A 86 -12.40 -1.13 -14.27
C LYS A 86 -10.92 -1.24 -14.64
N ALA A 87 -10.09 -0.31 -14.19
CA ALA A 87 -8.64 -0.34 -14.45
C ALA A 87 -7.94 -1.46 -13.66
N VAL A 88 -8.34 -1.67 -12.40
CA VAL A 88 -7.81 -2.75 -11.54
C VAL A 88 -8.33 -4.13 -11.98
N LYS A 89 -9.57 -4.21 -12.48
CA LYS A 89 -10.28 -5.41 -12.98
C LYS A 89 -10.61 -6.49 -11.95
N THR A 90 -9.74 -6.69 -10.96
CA THR A 90 -9.83 -7.76 -9.96
C THR A 90 -10.59 -7.37 -8.70
N LYS A 91 -10.80 -6.08 -8.46
CA LYS A 91 -11.42 -5.54 -7.24
C LYS A 91 -12.70 -4.79 -7.55
N SER A 92 -13.69 -4.99 -6.68
CA SER A 92 -14.99 -4.31 -6.76
C SER A 92 -14.88 -2.83 -6.39
N VAL A 93 -15.87 -2.03 -6.83
CA VAL A 93 -15.94 -0.59 -6.47
C VAL A 93 -15.95 -0.40 -4.95
N ARG A 94 -16.62 -1.29 -4.20
CA ARG A 94 -16.65 -1.23 -2.73
C ARG A 94 -15.26 -1.40 -2.12
N GLU A 95 -14.48 -2.37 -2.60
CA GLU A 95 -13.12 -2.62 -2.11
C GLU A 95 -12.17 -1.47 -2.49
N VAL A 96 -12.36 -0.88 -3.68
CA VAL A 96 -11.63 0.31 -4.11
C VAL A 96 -11.91 1.49 -3.17
N ILE A 97 -13.17 1.70 -2.80
CA ILE A 97 -13.55 2.76 -1.85
C ILE A 97 -12.96 2.49 -0.45
N GLU A 98 -13.00 1.25 0.01
CA GLU A 98 -12.39 0.84 1.28
C GLU A 98 -10.89 1.14 1.29
N LEU A 99 -10.17 0.78 0.23
CA LEU A 99 -8.75 1.11 0.06
C LEU A 99 -8.53 2.62 0.01
N TYR A 100 -9.37 3.38 -0.70
CA TYR A 100 -9.25 4.82 -0.81
C TYR A 100 -9.24 5.51 0.56
N TYR A 101 -10.10 5.10 1.50
CA TYR A 101 -10.11 5.70 2.84
C TYR A 101 -8.87 5.37 3.68
N LEU A 102 -8.23 4.22 3.45
CA LEU A 102 -6.93 3.90 4.05
C LEU A 102 -5.83 4.73 3.40
N TRP A 103 -5.79 4.76 2.07
CA TRP A 103 -4.80 5.50 1.28
C TRP A 103 -4.87 7.00 1.53
N LYS A 104 -6.05 7.58 1.76
CA LYS A 104 -6.23 9.00 2.11
C LYS A 104 -5.46 9.42 3.37
N LYS A 105 -5.16 8.48 4.28
CA LYS A 105 -4.38 8.73 5.50
C LYS A 105 -2.87 8.65 5.28
N SER A 106 -2.43 8.14 4.13
CA SER A 106 -1.01 7.97 3.80
C SER A 106 -0.38 9.29 3.31
N ASP A 107 0.95 9.35 3.35
CA ASP A 107 1.70 10.47 2.78
C ASP A 107 1.60 10.51 1.24
N HIS A 108 1.32 9.37 0.59
CA HIS A 108 1.09 9.29 -0.85
C HIS A 108 -0.09 10.16 -1.28
N TYR A 109 -1.18 10.18 -0.49
CA TYR A 109 -2.31 11.06 -0.75
C TYR A 109 -1.95 12.54 -0.64
N LYS A 110 -1.11 12.92 0.33
CA LYS A 110 -0.66 14.32 0.48
C LYS A 110 0.13 14.77 -0.74
N SER A 111 1.03 13.90 -1.23
CA SER A 111 1.80 14.17 -2.46
C SER A 111 0.91 14.26 -3.68
N TRP A 112 -0.03 13.33 -3.85
CA TRP A 112 -1.03 13.37 -4.93
C TRP A 112 -1.85 14.67 -4.88
N LYS A 113 -2.38 15.04 -3.70
CA LYS A 113 -3.20 16.24 -3.53
C LYS A 113 -2.43 17.52 -3.85
N ARG A 114 -1.16 17.62 -3.44
CA ARG A 114 -0.31 18.77 -3.78
C ARG A 114 -0.08 18.89 -5.27
N GLY A 115 0.13 17.76 -5.96
CA GLY A 115 0.25 17.75 -7.43
C GLY A 115 -1.02 18.24 -8.13
N PHE A 116 -2.21 17.93 -7.56
CA PHE A 116 -3.49 18.43 -8.07
C PHE A 116 -3.72 19.92 -7.78
N GLU A 117 -3.40 20.40 -6.57
CA GLU A 117 -3.56 21.83 -6.22
C GLU A 117 -2.65 22.71 -7.08
N CYS A 118 -1.40 22.30 -7.32
CA CYS A 118 -0.47 23.05 -8.16
C CYS A 118 -0.91 23.13 -9.64
N LEU A 119 -1.71 22.18 -10.13
CA LEU A 119 -2.25 22.21 -11.49
C LEU A 119 -3.38 23.24 -11.64
N ILE A 120 -4.19 23.41 -10.58
CA ILE A 120 -5.26 24.41 -10.57
C ILE A 120 -4.64 25.81 -10.55
N ASP A 121 -3.65 26.04 -9.68
CA ASP A 121 -2.98 27.34 -9.57
C ASP A 121 -2.27 27.73 -10.89
N ALA A 122 -1.72 26.75 -11.62
CA ALA A 122 -1.05 26.99 -12.90
C ALA A 122 -2.01 27.31 -14.06
N GLU A 123 -3.22 26.74 -14.08
CA GLU A 123 -4.23 27.05 -15.09
C GLU A 123 -4.80 28.48 -14.91
N ASP A 124 -4.97 28.92 -13.66
CA ASP A 124 -5.42 30.27 -13.34
C ASP A 124 -4.40 31.36 -13.74
N ASP A 125 -3.09 31.08 -13.57
CA ASP A 125 -2.01 31.99 -14.02
C ASP A 125 -1.95 32.13 -15.55
N VAL A 126 -2.16 31.03 -16.30
CA VAL A 126 -2.16 31.07 -17.78
C VAL A 126 -3.36 31.87 -18.31
N ILE A 127 -4.54 31.73 -17.70
CA ILE A 127 -5.74 32.51 -18.06
C ILE A 127 -5.52 34.00 -17.75
N ALA A 128 -4.85 34.32 -16.64
CA ALA A 128 -4.50 35.69 -16.29
C ALA A 128 -3.56 36.33 -17.32
N GLU A 129 -2.54 35.60 -17.82
CA GLU A 129 -1.63 36.11 -18.85
C GLU A 129 -2.30 36.28 -20.22
N GLU A 130 -3.18 35.36 -20.64
CA GLU A 130 -3.92 35.50 -21.92
C GLU A 130 -4.91 36.68 -21.91
N SER A 131 -5.46 37.03 -20.75
CA SER A 131 -6.36 38.18 -20.62
C SER A 131 -5.64 39.53 -20.75
N ASN A 132 -4.36 39.61 -20.35
CA ASN A 132 -3.55 40.83 -20.44
C ASN A 132 -2.94 41.08 -21.82
N ASN A 133 -2.79 40.04 -22.65
CA ASN A 133 -2.20 40.17 -24.00
C ASN A 133 -3.22 40.52 -25.09
N ASN A 134 -4.52 40.52 -24.77
CA ASN A 134 -5.62 40.83 -25.69
C ASN A 134 -6.26 42.22 -25.45
N THR A 135 -5.62 43.08 -24.66
CA THR A 135 -5.97 44.51 -24.49
C THR A 135 -4.85 45.38 -25.06
#